data_AF-X1SXU9-F1
#
_entry.id   AF-X1SXU9-F1
#
_cell.length_a   1.000
_cell.length_b   1.000
_cell.length_c   1.000
_cell.angle_alpha   90.00
_cell.angle_beta   90.00
_cell.angle_gamma   90.00
#
_symmetry.space_group_name_H-M   'P 1'
#
loop_
_entity.id
_entity.type
_entity.pdbx_description
1 polymer ?
#
loop_
_entity_poly.entity_id
_entity_poly.type
_entity_poly.pdbx_seq_one_letter_code
_entity_poly.pdbx_strand_id
1 'polypeptide(L)'
;AAYLLRHYHTTIYIHNNAEAIKLERDSYKGGRVECFYIGSPGYESYYALDVNSLYPYVMQNNLYPVKYIHIEKEITVKVLRSYIKQYAVVARVRIKTNDPVYAVKKERTIFPIGEFETTLSTPEIKYALEHDHIKQVYNCVKYEQANIFSSYVKTFYGLRRDFASAGVAVYEQLCKYLLNSLYGKWGQKAEHWVKIGVCPNEPDREELLFTYGSNEVMRLRFMLGEVFKLKSYGECYNSFPAISSHVTAFARMYLWSLMQLAGHGNYFYCDTDSLIVNDKGMDNLTEVIDDTKLGYLKHEETTHKLIIHGLKDYERDSKTVIKGIHLS
;
A
#
# COMPACT_ATOMS: atom_id res chain seq x y z
N ALA A 1 19.96 -4.24 -2.65
CA ALA A 1 21.03 -4.76 -3.53
C ALA A 1 20.46 -5.43 -4.79
N ALA A 2 19.69 -6.51 -4.69
CA ALA A 2 19.21 -7.29 -5.85
C ALA A 2 18.56 -6.46 -6.98
N TYR A 3 17.65 -5.54 -6.64
CA TYR A 3 17.01 -4.67 -7.62
C TYR A 3 18.03 -3.76 -8.35
N LEU A 4 18.89 -3.07 -7.61
CA LEU A 4 19.90 -2.15 -8.16
C LEU A 4 20.93 -2.85 -9.05
N LEU A 5 21.26 -4.11 -8.75
CA LEU A 5 22.30 -4.85 -9.48
C LEU A 5 21.84 -5.43 -10.82
N ARG A 6 20.60 -5.91 -10.91
CA ARG A 6 20.13 -6.67 -12.10
C ARG A 6 18.86 -6.14 -12.75
N HIS A 7 18.12 -5.25 -12.09
CA HIS A 7 16.79 -4.82 -12.53
C HIS A 7 16.65 -3.30 -12.70
N TYR A 8 17.72 -2.54 -12.44
CA TYR A 8 17.75 -1.08 -12.59
C TYR A 8 18.06 -0.67 -14.03
N HIS A 9 17.12 -0.96 -14.93
CA HIS A 9 17.28 -0.67 -16.37
C HIS A 9 16.90 0.77 -16.74
N THR A 10 16.14 1.45 -15.88
CA THR A 10 15.74 2.85 -16.05
C THR A 10 16.32 3.66 -14.90
N THR A 11 17.00 4.75 -15.23
CA THR A 11 17.53 5.67 -14.22
C THR A 11 16.38 6.36 -13.49
N ILE A 12 16.39 6.23 -12.16
CA ILE A 12 15.48 6.92 -11.25
C ILE A 12 16.21 8.14 -10.70
N TYR A 13 15.70 9.32 -11.03
CA TYR A 13 16.27 10.60 -10.65
C TYR A 13 15.64 11.09 -9.34
N ILE A 14 16.35 10.84 -8.24
CA ILE A 14 15.94 11.32 -6.92
C ILE A 14 16.01 12.84 -6.87
N HIS A 15 14.98 13.49 -6.31
CA HIS A 15 14.92 14.94 -6.12
C HIS A 15 14.77 15.29 -4.64
N ASN A 16 15.06 16.54 -4.31
CA ASN A 16 14.99 17.08 -2.95
C ASN A 16 13.98 18.23 -2.79
N ASN A 17 13.08 18.42 -3.78
CA ASN A 17 12.02 19.45 -3.69
C ASN A 17 11.04 19.13 -2.55
N ALA A 18 11.09 19.93 -1.49
CA ALA A 18 10.33 19.70 -0.26
C ALA A 18 8.80 19.79 -0.43
N GLU A 19 8.30 20.70 -1.29
CA GLU A 19 6.86 20.82 -1.56
C GLU A 19 6.33 19.55 -2.26
N ALA A 20 7.06 19.07 -3.27
CA ALA A 20 6.73 17.85 -3.99
C ALA A 20 6.77 16.62 -3.07
N ILE A 21 7.84 16.44 -2.30
CA ILE A 21 7.98 15.33 -1.35
C ILE A 21 6.83 15.33 -0.34
N LYS A 22 6.41 16.49 0.15
CA LYS A 22 5.26 16.59 1.05
C LYS A 22 4.00 16.03 0.39
N LEU A 23 3.70 16.43 -0.86
CA LEU A 23 2.56 15.89 -1.62
C LEU A 23 2.66 14.38 -1.81
N GLU A 24 3.84 13.87 -2.14
CA GLU A 24 4.08 12.43 -2.33
C GLU A 24 3.86 11.63 -1.05
N ARG A 25 4.24 12.19 0.10
CA ARG A 25 4.01 11.61 1.42
C ARG A 25 2.54 11.67 1.80
N ASP A 26 1.86 12.77 1.49
CA ASP A 26 0.42 12.94 1.74
C ASP A 26 -0.42 11.98 0.87
N SER A 27 0.05 11.64 -0.34
CA SER A 27 -0.58 10.63 -1.19
C SER A 27 -0.25 9.19 -0.78
N TYR A 28 0.88 8.96 -0.09
CA TYR A 28 1.32 7.63 0.33
C TYR A 28 0.49 7.08 1.50
N LYS A 29 -0.54 6.31 1.13
CA LYS A 29 -1.49 5.66 2.05
C LYS A 29 -1.34 4.14 1.97
N GLY A 30 -1.75 3.45 3.03
CA GLY A 30 -1.69 1.98 3.13
C GLY A 30 -2.74 1.26 2.27
N GLY A 31 -2.86 -0.05 2.49
CA GLY A 31 -3.95 -0.86 1.94
C GLY A 31 -5.31 -0.49 2.53
N ARG A 32 -6.39 -0.90 1.85
CA ARG A 32 -7.76 -0.78 2.37
C ARG A 32 -8.02 -1.91 3.35
N VAL A 33 -8.45 -1.57 4.57
CA VAL A 33 -8.98 -2.53 5.53
C VAL A 33 -10.29 -1.96 6.02
N GLU A 34 -11.39 -2.68 5.78
CA GLU A 34 -12.72 -2.14 6.01
C GLU A 34 -13.70 -3.26 6.32
N CYS A 35 -14.55 -3.00 7.32
CA CYS A 35 -15.70 -3.82 7.63
C CYS A 35 -16.92 -3.17 6.98
N PHE A 36 -17.52 -3.86 6.02
CA PHE A 36 -18.77 -3.42 5.37
C PHE A 36 -20.00 -3.93 6.11
N TYR A 37 -19.79 -4.85 7.05
CA TYR A 37 -20.78 -5.38 7.97
C TYR A 37 -20.16 -5.62 9.35
N ILE A 38 -20.93 -5.43 10.41
CA ILE A 38 -20.54 -5.77 11.79
C ILE A 38 -21.55 -6.80 12.34
N GLY A 39 -21.03 -7.87 12.95
CA GLY A 39 -21.80 -9.04 13.38
C GLY A 39 -21.81 -10.16 12.34
N SER A 40 -22.89 -10.93 12.31
CA SER A 40 -23.11 -12.02 11.33
C SER A 40 -24.04 -11.56 10.20
N PRO A 41 -23.60 -11.59 8.92
CA PRO A 41 -24.42 -11.14 7.79
C PRO A 41 -25.63 -12.04 7.47
N GLY A 42 -25.72 -13.24 8.04
CA GLY A 42 -26.90 -14.12 7.93
C GLY A 42 -27.02 -14.93 6.62
N TYR A 43 -25.95 -15.09 5.86
CA TYR A 43 -25.87 -15.99 4.69
C TYR A 43 -25.43 -17.40 5.10
N GLU A 44 -25.81 -18.40 4.30
CA GLU A 44 -25.44 -19.81 4.52
C GLU A 44 -23.95 -20.06 4.27
N SER A 45 -23.36 -19.40 3.27
CA SER A 45 -21.96 -19.56 2.88
C SER A 45 -21.28 -18.21 2.65
N TYR A 46 -19.99 -18.18 2.96
CA TYR A 46 -19.10 -17.07 2.70
C TYR A 46 -17.80 -17.60 2.09
N TYR A 47 -17.22 -16.81 1.19
CA TYR A 47 -16.01 -17.16 0.46
C TYR A 47 -14.92 -16.16 0.78
N ALA A 48 -13.81 -16.64 1.34
CA ALA A 48 -12.62 -15.84 1.54
C ALA A 48 -11.71 -15.98 0.32
N LEU A 49 -11.50 -14.85 -0.35
CA LEU A 49 -10.71 -14.74 -1.56
C LEU A 49 -9.49 -13.87 -1.29
N ASP A 50 -8.32 -14.22 -1.83
CA ASP A 50 -7.09 -13.44 -1.70
C ASP A 50 -6.42 -13.26 -3.06
N VAL A 51 -5.97 -12.04 -3.37
CA VAL A 51 -5.29 -11.76 -4.64
C VAL A 51 -3.89 -12.37 -4.63
N ASN A 52 -3.61 -13.26 -5.58
CA ASN A 52 -2.30 -13.85 -5.77
C ASN A 52 -1.23 -12.78 -6.03
N SER A 53 -0.49 -12.42 -4.98
CA SER A 53 0.62 -11.47 -5.02
C SER A 53 0.23 -10.10 -5.59
N LEU A 54 -0.74 -9.43 -4.94
CA LEU A 54 -1.28 -8.13 -5.35
C LEU A 54 -0.20 -7.08 -5.69
N TYR A 55 0.75 -6.84 -4.78
CA TYR A 55 1.79 -5.83 -5.02
C TYR A 55 2.67 -6.16 -6.23
N PRO A 56 3.21 -7.39 -6.36
CA PRO A 56 3.88 -7.82 -7.58
C PRO A 56 3.05 -7.66 -8.85
N TYR A 57 1.76 -8.01 -8.81
CA TYR A 57 0.86 -7.85 -9.95
C TYR A 57 0.79 -6.40 -10.41
N VAL A 58 0.52 -5.46 -9.50
CA VAL A 58 0.44 -4.04 -9.88
C VAL A 58 1.81 -3.50 -10.31
N MET A 59 2.88 -3.88 -9.60
CA MET A 59 4.26 -3.52 -9.94
C MET A 59 4.63 -3.93 -11.37
N GLN A 60 4.28 -5.15 -11.78
CA GLN A 60 4.62 -5.65 -13.10
C GLN A 60 3.91 -4.91 -14.23
N ASN A 61 2.66 -4.52 -14.02
CA ASN A 61 1.73 -4.16 -15.10
C ASN A 61 1.50 -2.64 -15.23
N ASN A 62 2.22 -1.80 -14.49
CA ASN A 62 2.01 -0.34 -14.48
C ASN A 62 3.29 0.47 -14.70
N LEU A 63 3.09 1.77 -14.95
CA LEU A 63 4.14 2.77 -15.04
C LEU A 63 4.25 3.54 -13.72
N TYR A 64 5.48 3.91 -13.37
CA TYR A 64 5.82 4.54 -12.10
C TYR A 64 6.64 5.81 -12.32
N PRO A 65 6.53 6.81 -11.44
CA PRO A 65 7.32 8.03 -11.52
C PRO A 65 8.81 7.69 -11.40
N VAL A 66 9.62 8.16 -12.34
CA VAL A 66 11.09 7.95 -12.34
C VAL A 66 11.89 9.23 -12.26
N LYS A 67 11.28 10.38 -12.59
CA LYS A 67 11.97 11.67 -12.55
C LYS A 67 10.96 12.79 -12.33
N TYR A 68 11.21 13.59 -11.32
CA TYR A 68 10.49 14.84 -11.10
C TYR A 68 10.72 15.80 -12.27
N ILE A 69 9.64 16.36 -12.81
CA ILE A 69 9.70 17.41 -13.83
C ILE A 69 9.49 18.76 -13.15
N HIS A 70 8.30 18.99 -12.60
CA HIS A 70 7.99 20.21 -11.86
C HIS A 70 6.69 20.08 -11.06
N ILE A 71 6.44 21.04 -10.17
CA ILE A 71 5.20 21.23 -9.41
C ILE A 71 4.47 22.49 -9.89
N GLU A 72 3.16 22.40 -10.05
CA GLU A 72 2.28 23.53 -10.39
C GLU A 72 1.21 23.72 -9.32
N LYS A 73 0.78 24.97 -9.12
CA LYS A 73 -0.30 25.35 -8.22
C LYS A 73 -1.51 25.77 -9.05
N GLU A 74 -2.70 25.46 -8.55
CA GLU A 74 -3.99 25.90 -9.09
C GLU A 74 -4.22 25.55 -10.57
N ILE A 75 -3.83 24.35 -10.99
CA ILE A 75 -4.10 23.90 -12.36
C ILE A 75 -5.58 23.59 -12.58
N THR A 76 -6.05 23.68 -13.81
CA THR A 76 -7.43 23.28 -14.15
C THR A 76 -7.55 21.76 -14.27
N VAL A 77 -8.77 21.23 -14.10
CA VAL A 77 -9.09 19.81 -14.34
C VAL A 77 -8.72 19.40 -15.78
N LYS A 78 -8.88 20.31 -16.76
CA LYS A 78 -8.50 20.08 -18.17
C LYS A 78 -7.00 19.89 -18.33
N VAL A 79 -6.18 20.70 -17.65
CA VAL A 79 -4.71 20.55 -17.65
C VAL A 79 -4.31 19.23 -17.00
N LEU A 80 -4.89 18.89 -15.85
CA LEU A 80 -4.65 17.60 -15.18
C LEU A 80 -4.98 16.41 -16.11
N ARG A 81 -6.12 16.46 -16.81
CA ARG A 81 -6.53 15.44 -17.79
C ARG A 81 -5.53 15.32 -18.96
N SER A 82 -4.85 16.41 -19.33
CA SER A 82 -3.78 16.37 -20.33
C SER A 82 -2.51 15.71 -19.79
N TYR A 83 -2.13 15.98 -18.54
CA TYR A 83 -0.90 15.45 -17.95
C TYR A 83 -0.93 13.94 -17.80
N ILE A 84 -2.03 13.37 -17.33
CA ILE A 84 -2.16 11.92 -17.07
C ILE A 84 -2.03 11.04 -18.33
N LYS A 85 -2.09 11.62 -19.53
CA LYS A 85 -1.93 10.89 -20.80
C LYS A 85 -0.49 10.46 -21.03
N GLN A 86 0.48 11.22 -20.55
CA GLN A 86 1.91 11.01 -20.84
C GLN A 86 2.76 10.93 -19.57
N TYR A 87 2.31 11.54 -18.48
CA TYR A 87 3.08 11.68 -17.24
C TYR A 87 2.40 10.96 -16.08
N ALA A 88 3.22 10.55 -15.11
CA ALA A 88 2.70 10.24 -13.79
C ALA A 88 2.50 11.57 -13.03
N VAL A 89 1.52 11.59 -12.14
CA VAL A 89 1.16 12.77 -11.35
C VAL A 89 0.82 12.42 -9.91
N VAL A 90 1.07 13.37 -9.01
CA VAL A 90 0.50 13.40 -7.66
C VAL A 90 -0.18 14.75 -7.49
N ALA A 91 -1.45 14.79 -7.09
CA ALA A 91 -2.18 16.04 -7.00
C ALA A 91 -3.04 16.13 -5.73
N ARG A 92 -3.02 17.30 -5.08
CA ARG A 92 -3.98 17.66 -4.04
C ARG A 92 -5.23 18.20 -4.70
N VAL A 93 -6.36 17.54 -4.45
CA VAL A 93 -7.62 17.78 -5.13
C VAL A 93 -8.78 17.89 -4.14
N ARG A 94 -9.83 18.59 -4.56
CA ARG A 94 -11.15 18.50 -3.94
C ARG A 94 -12.00 17.50 -4.74
N ILE A 95 -12.51 16.50 -4.05
CA ILE A 95 -13.31 15.42 -4.61
C ILE A 95 -14.74 15.56 -4.14
N LYS A 96 -15.70 15.25 -5.01
CA LYS A 96 -17.09 14.97 -4.64
C LYS A 96 -17.50 13.63 -5.26
N THR A 97 -17.82 12.64 -4.42
CA THR A 97 -18.09 11.26 -4.83
C THR A 97 -19.20 10.64 -3.97
N ASN A 98 -19.96 9.70 -4.52
CA ASN A 98 -20.81 8.81 -3.74
C ASN A 98 -20.15 7.43 -3.50
N ASP A 99 -19.01 7.19 -4.14
CA ASP A 99 -18.25 5.95 -4.03
C ASP A 99 -17.18 6.05 -2.92
N PRO A 100 -17.08 5.07 -2.00
CA PRO A 100 -16.03 4.99 -1.00
C PRO A 100 -14.73 4.42 -1.60
N VAL A 101 -14.12 5.17 -2.54
CA VAL A 101 -12.95 4.72 -3.32
C VAL A 101 -11.64 5.40 -2.92
N TYR A 102 -11.68 6.67 -2.50
CA TYR A 102 -10.47 7.46 -2.25
C TYR A 102 -10.03 7.37 -0.80
N ALA A 103 -8.82 6.87 -0.59
CA ALA A 103 -8.24 6.81 0.74
C ALA A 103 -7.93 8.21 1.28
N VAL A 104 -8.31 8.46 2.53
CA VAL A 104 -7.94 9.65 3.31
C VAL A 104 -7.32 9.19 4.62
N LYS A 105 -6.15 9.74 4.94
CA LYS A 105 -5.45 9.42 6.19
C LYS A 105 -5.92 10.37 7.30
N LYS A 106 -6.51 9.81 8.35
CA LYS A 106 -6.81 10.46 9.63
C LYS A 106 -6.04 9.71 10.73
N GLU A 107 -6.67 9.46 11.89
CA GLU A 107 -6.15 8.49 12.86
C GLU A 107 -5.98 7.10 12.24
N ARG A 108 -6.91 6.76 11.35
CA ARG A 108 -6.88 5.56 10.50
C ARG A 108 -7.07 5.95 9.03
N THR A 109 -6.80 5.01 8.12
CA THR A 109 -7.14 5.20 6.70
C THR A 109 -8.63 4.96 6.54
N ILE A 110 -9.35 5.95 6.03
CA ILE A 110 -10.80 5.90 5.79
C ILE A 110 -11.11 6.16 4.32
N PHE A 111 -12.30 5.77 3.88
CA PHE A 111 -12.79 5.90 2.49
C PHE A 111 -14.10 6.69 2.46
N PRO A 112 -14.06 8.01 2.71
CA PRO A 112 -15.26 8.82 2.86
C PRO A 112 -16.00 9.01 1.53
N ILE A 113 -17.31 9.25 1.64
CA ILE A 113 -18.18 9.74 0.56
C ILE A 113 -18.55 11.21 0.81
N GLY A 114 -19.14 11.88 -0.18
CA GLY A 114 -19.45 13.30 -0.14
C GLY A 114 -18.32 14.15 -0.72
N GLU A 115 -18.13 15.36 -0.18
CA GLU A 115 -17.12 16.31 -0.64
C GLU A 115 -15.98 16.48 0.36
N PHE A 116 -14.75 16.29 -0.08
CA PHE A 116 -13.56 16.38 0.78
C PHE A 116 -12.28 16.66 0.00
N GLU A 117 -11.23 17.07 0.70
CA GLU A 117 -9.90 17.25 0.14
C GLU A 117 -9.01 16.03 0.41
N THR A 118 -8.19 15.67 -0.58
CA THR A 118 -7.22 14.59 -0.46
C THR A 118 -6.11 14.74 -1.50
N THR A 119 -4.96 14.10 -1.26
CA THR A 119 -3.87 14.03 -2.24
C THR A 119 -3.87 12.66 -2.90
N LEU A 120 -4.03 12.63 -4.22
CA LEU A 120 -4.18 11.40 -5.00
C LEU A 120 -2.99 11.19 -5.93
N SER A 121 -2.71 9.94 -6.25
CA SER A 121 -1.73 9.56 -7.28
C SER A 121 -2.42 9.24 -8.62
N THR A 122 -1.63 9.04 -9.67
CA THR A 122 -2.11 8.78 -11.04
C THR A 122 -3.31 7.83 -11.15
N PRO A 123 -3.31 6.60 -10.58
CA PRO A 123 -4.45 5.69 -10.74
C PRO A 123 -5.76 6.21 -10.13
N GLU A 124 -5.70 6.82 -8.95
CA GLU A 124 -6.86 7.40 -8.29
C GLU A 124 -7.38 8.63 -9.06
N ILE A 125 -6.46 9.44 -9.60
CA ILE A 125 -6.79 10.61 -10.42
C ILE A 125 -7.46 10.19 -11.73
N LYS A 126 -7.00 9.10 -12.38
CA LYS A 126 -7.65 8.55 -13.59
C LYS A 126 -9.10 8.18 -13.30
N TYR A 127 -9.33 7.37 -12.27
CA TYR A 127 -10.69 7.01 -11.85
C TYR A 127 -11.55 8.25 -11.53
N ALA A 128 -10.99 9.23 -10.82
CA ALA A 128 -11.70 10.47 -10.50
C ALA A 128 -12.06 11.34 -11.71
N LEU A 129 -11.23 11.33 -12.75
CA LEU A 129 -11.50 12.05 -14.01
C LEU A 129 -12.48 11.31 -14.91
N GLU A 130 -12.52 9.98 -14.84
CA GLU A 130 -13.48 9.15 -15.58
C GLU A 130 -14.91 9.28 -15.02
N HIS A 131 -15.03 9.52 -13.71
CA HIS A 131 -16.33 9.66 -13.02
C HIS A 131 -16.67 11.12 -12.67
N ASP A 132 -15.92 12.10 -13.18
CA ASP A 132 -16.13 13.54 -12.93
C ASP A 132 -16.20 13.93 -11.43
N HIS A 133 -15.45 13.21 -10.61
CA HIS A 133 -15.37 13.40 -9.15
C HIS A 133 -14.49 14.60 -8.75
N ILE A 134 -13.54 15.03 -9.59
CA ILE A 134 -12.64 16.15 -9.27
C ILE A 134 -13.35 17.50 -9.45
N LYS A 135 -13.48 18.27 -8.37
CA LYS A 135 -14.04 19.63 -8.38
C LYS A 135 -12.99 20.73 -8.48
N GLN A 136 -11.82 20.53 -7.88
CA GLN A 136 -10.72 21.49 -7.90
C GLN A 136 -9.37 20.78 -7.79
N VAL A 137 -8.33 21.34 -8.42
CA VAL A 137 -6.94 20.88 -8.29
C VAL A 137 -6.11 22.01 -7.69
N TYR A 138 -5.57 21.80 -6.49
CA TYR A 138 -4.81 22.82 -5.77
C TYR A 138 -3.33 22.80 -6.13
N ASN A 139 -2.76 21.61 -6.25
CA ASN A 139 -1.34 21.40 -6.52
C ASN A 139 -1.19 20.12 -7.32
N CYS A 140 -0.28 20.08 -8.27
CA CYS A 140 0.04 18.90 -9.04
C CYS A 140 1.54 18.81 -9.28
N VAL A 141 2.13 17.68 -8.90
CA VAL A 141 3.50 17.32 -9.26
C VAL A 141 3.46 16.41 -10.48
N LYS A 142 4.33 16.69 -11.46
CA LYS A 142 4.44 15.95 -12.71
C LYS A 142 5.76 15.19 -12.78
N TYR A 143 5.71 13.96 -13.26
CA TYR A 143 6.87 13.07 -13.36
C TYR A 143 6.95 12.41 -14.74
N GLU A 144 8.17 12.20 -15.24
CA GLU A 144 8.40 11.16 -16.25
C GLU A 144 8.10 9.80 -15.61
N GLN A 145 7.63 8.85 -16.41
CA GLN A 145 7.22 7.53 -15.91
C GLN A 145 7.75 6.40 -16.76
N ALA A 146 8.04 5.26 -16.13
CA ALA A 146 8.49 4.05 -16.81
C ALA A 146 8.04 2.80 -16.05
N ASN A 147 8.06 1.65 -16.73
CA ASN A 147 7.90 0.37 -16.06
C ASN A 147 9.24 -0.05 -15.44
N ILE A 148 9.37 0.17 -14.13
CA ILE A 148 10.62 -0.08 -13.41
C ILE A 148 10.65 -1.42 -12.68
N PHE A 149 9.53 -2.13 -12.57
CA PHE A 149 9.43 -3.36 -11.78
C PHE A 149 9.20 -4.63 -12.58
N SER A 150 8.83 -4.57 -13.87
CA SER A 150 8.44 -5.77 -14.64
C SER A 150 9.53 -6.83 -14.67
N SER A 151 10.79 -6.46 -14.92
CA SER A 151 11.88 -7.45 -14.94
C SER A 151 12.11 -8.08 -13.57
N TYR A 152 12.07 -7.28 -12.51
CA TYR A 152 12.22 -7.76 -11.13
C TYR A 152 11.11 -8.74 -10.75
N VAL A 153 9.85 -8.37 -10.97
CA VAL A 153 8.70 -9.21 -10.62
C VAL A 153 8.74 -10.52 -11.40
N LYS A 154 8.97 -10.47 -12.72
CA LYS A 154 9.04 -11.69 -13.56
C LYS A 154 10.10 -12.66 -13.06
N THR A 155 11.29 -12.18 -12.71
CA THR A 155 12.37 -13.02 -12.20
C THR A 155 12.05 -13.62 -10.84
N PHE A 156 11.69 -12.80 -9.85
CA PHE A 156 11.47 -13.31 -8.47
C PHE A 156 10.17 -14.09 -8.33
N TYR A 157 9.16 -13.81 -9.14
CA TYR A 157 7.93 -14.60 -9.19
C TYR A 157 8.17 -15.96 -9.86
N GLY A 158 8.96 -16.00 -10.94
CA GLY A 158 9.41 -17.25 -11.55
C GLY A 158 10.18 -18.13 -10.56
N LEU A 159 11.21 -17.58 -9.92
CA LEU A 159 11.98 -18.27 -8.89
C LEU A 159 11.10 -18.78 -7.75
N ARG A 160 10.14 -17.97 -7.29
CA ARG A 160 9.19 -18.39 -6.25
C ARG A 160 8.41 -19.64 -6.67
N ARG A 161 7.93 -19.70 -7.91
CA ARG A 161 7.21 -20.87 -8.44
C ARG A 161 8.12 -22.09 -8.52
N ASP A 162 9.35 -21.91 -9.01
CA ASP A 162 10.32 -23.01 -9.11
C ASP A 162 10.64 -23.61 -7.73
N PHE A 163 10.86 -22.77 -6.72
CA PHE A 163 11.10 -23.22 -5.34
C PHE A 163 9.88 -23.88 -4.70
N ALA A 164 8.67 -23.38 -4.99
CA ALA A 164 7.44 -24.01 -4.54
C ALA A 164 7.28 -25.42 -5.14
N SER A 165 7.51 -25.57 -6.46
CA SER A 165 7.47 -26.87 -7.14
C SER A 165 8.56 -27.83 -6.66
N ALA A 166 9.72 -27.31 -6.25
CA ALA A 166 10.80 -28.10 -5.67
C ALA A 166 10.62 -28.42 -4.17
N GLY A 167 9.56 -27.90 -3.52
CA GLY A 167 9.30 -28.11 -2.10
C GLY A 167 10.25 -27.37 -1.15
N VAL A 168 10.94 -26.32 -1.61
CA VAL A 168 11.94 -25.58 -0.81
C VAL A 168 11.31 -24.33 -0.19
N ALA A 169 10.50 -24.54 0.85
CA ALA A 169 9.68 -23.51 1.49
C ALA A 169 10.46 -22.25 1.94
N VAL A 170 11.70 -22.41 2.41
CA VAL A 170 12.54 -21.28 2.86
C VAL A 170 12.81 -20.30 1.71
N TYR A 171 13.16 -20.79 0.52
CA TYR A 171 13.45 -19.93 -0.62
C TYR A 171 12.19 -19.37 -1.27
N GLU A 172 11.09 -20.12 -1.25
CA GLU A 172 9.78 -19.59 -1.64
C GLU A 172 9.44 -18.35 -0.78
N GLN A 173 9.56 -18.49 0.54
CA GLN A 173 9.26 -17.41 1.48
C GLN A 173 10.22 -16.22 1.32
N LEU A 174 11.50 -16.47 1.07
CA LEU A 174 12.47 -15.41 0.76
C LEU A 174 12.06 -14.63 -0.50
N CYS A 175 11.69 -15.33 -1.58
CA CYS A 175 11.24 -14.68 -2.81
C CYS A 175 9.96 -13.86 -2.57
N LYS A 176 9.01 -14.39 -1.78
CA LYS A 176 7.80 -13.66 -1.36
C LYS A 176 8.15 -12.36 -0.61
N TYR A 177 9.08 -12.40 0.33
CA TYR A 177 9.52 -11.20 1.06
C TYR A 177 10.21 -10.18 0.16
N LEU A 178 11.08 -10.62 -0.74
CA LEU A 178 11.76 -9.75 -1.70
C LEU A 178 10.75 -9.02 -2.60
N LEU A 179 9.78 -9.75 -3.14
CA LEU A 179 8.68 -9.23 -3.95
C LEU A 179 7.86 -8.16 -3.19
N ASN A 180 7.45 -8.45 -1.96
CA ASN A 180 6.54 -7.58 -1.21
C ASN A 180 7.24 -6.39 -0.52
N SER A 181 8.54 -6.47 -0.25
CA SER A 181 9.27 -5.42 0.47
C SER A 181 9.88 -4.35 -0.42
N LEU A 182 10.09 -4.64 -1.72
CA LEU A 182 10.81 -3.75 -2.63
C LEU A 182 10.15 -2.36 -2.71
N TYR A 183 8.83 -2.30 -2.94
CA TYR A 183 8.16 -1.00 -3.12
C TYR A 183 8.28 -0.12 -1.86
N GLY A 184 8.29 -0.73 -0.68
CA GLY A 184 8.38 -0.04 0.60
C GLY A 184 9.73 0.66 0.81
N LYS A 185 10.79 0.19 0.13
CA LYS A 185 12.12 0.83 0.19
C LYS A 185 12.12 2.24 -0.40
N TRP A 186 11.34 2.50 -1.44
CA TRP A 186 11.20 3.84 -2.02
C TRP A 186 10.49 4.83 -1.08
N GLY A 187 9.68 4.32 -0.16
CA GLY A 187 8.97 5.10 0.85
C GLY A 187 9.68 5.09 2.20
N GLN A 188 10.90 4.57 2.30
CA GLN A 188 11.61 4.48 3.57
C GLN A 188 11.97 5.88 4.09
N LYS A 189 11.81 6.11 5.39
CA LYS A 189 12.33 7.29 6.08
C LYS A 189 13.70 6.97 6.66
N ALA A 190 14.60 7.94 6.66
CA ALA A 190 15.85 7.85 7.39
C ALA A 190 15.60 8.17 8.87
N GLU A 191 16.19 7.36 9.74
CA GLU A 191 16.25 7.66 11.16
C GLU A 191 17.51 8.50 11.43
N HIS A 192 17.34 9.67 12.04
CA HIS A 192 18.46 10.50 12.46
C HIS A 192 18.83 10.17 13.90
N TRP A 193 19.90 9.39 14.02
CA TRP A 193 20.50 9.01 15.29
C TRP A 193 21.60 10.01 15.67
N VAL A 194 21.53 10.53 16.88
CA VAL A 194 22.55 11.42 17.44
C VAL A 194 23.31 10.66 18.51
N LYS A 195 24.64 10.60 18.41
CA LYS A 195 25.48 10.00 19.45
C LYS A 195 25.31 10.80 20.74
N ILE A 196 24.97 10.11 21.83
CA ILE A 196 24.80 10.73 23.16
C ILE A 196 25.87 10.26 24.16
N GLY A 197 26.66 9.24 23.81
CA GLY A 197 27.68 8.72 24.71
C GLY A 197 28.47 7.55 24.14
N VAL A 198 29.39 7.05 24.96
CA VAL A 198 30.23 5.87 24.71
C VAL A 198 29.96 4.86 25.82
N CYS A 199 29.75 3.61 25.45
CA CYS A 199 29.36 2.50 26.31
C CYS A 199 30.03 1.19 25.82
N PRO A 200 31.36 1.07 25.96
CA PRO A 200 32.17 0.09 25.23
C PRO A 200 31.90 -1.38 25.60
N ASN A 201 31.24 -1.63 26.72
CA ASN A 201 30.93 -2.97 27.24
C ASN A 201 29.45 -3.35 27.08
N GLU A 202 28.66 -2.51 26.42
CA GLU A 202 27.24 -2.76 26.19
C GLU A 202 27.04 -3.56 24.91
N PRO A 203 26.20 -4.62 24.91
CA PRO A 203 25.87 -5.34 23.69
C PRO A 203 25.04 -4.47 22.74
N ASP A 204 25.20 -4.73 21.45
CA ASP A 204 24.41 -4.11 20.39
C ASP A 204 22.92 -4.43 20.60
N ARG A 205 22.10 -3.38 20.75
CA ARG A 205 20.65 -3.50 20.97
C ARG A 205 19.93 -2.18 20.73
N GLU A 206 18.61 -2.25 20.71
CA GLU A 206 17.74 -1.07 20.79
C GLU A 206 16.86 -1.15 22.04
N GLU A 207 16.69 -0.01 22.70
CA GLU A 207 15.85 0.12 23.89
C GLU A 207 14.81 1.23 23.69
N LEU A 208 13.60 0.97 24.20
CA LEU A 208 12.53 1.96 24.34
C LEU A 208 12.49 2.40 25.80
N LEU A 209 12.72 3.70 26.03
CA LEU A 209 12.71 4.31 27.35
C LEU A 209 11.42 5.10 27.53
N PHE A 210 10.66 4.75 28.57
CA PHE A 210 9.46 5.46 29.00
C PHE A 210 9.83 6.30 30.23
N THR A 211 9.75 7.62 30.11
CA THR A 211 10.05 8.50 31.23
C THR A 211 8.76 8.82 31.99
N TYR A 212 8.70 8.40 33.26
CA TYR A 212 7.57 8.65 34.15
C TYR A 212 7.25 10.15 34.25
N GLY A 213 5.99 10.53 34.02
CA GLY A 213 5.55 11.93 34.00
C GLY A 213 5.77 12.66 32.67
N SER A 214 6.29 12.00 31.64
CA SER A 214 6.37 12.54 30.27
C SER A 214 5.61 11.65 29.29
N ASN A 215 5.02 12.25 28.25
CA ASN A 215 4.47 11.51 27.11
C ASN A 215 5.55 11.21 26.04
N GLU A 216 6.83 11.41 26.36
CA GLU A 216 7.92 11.17 25.42
C GLU A 216 8.44 9.74 25.56
N VAL A 217 8.39 9.00 24.44
CA VAL A 217 9.03 7.70 24.31
C VAL A 217 10.37 7.91 23.62
N MET A 218 11.46 7.57 24.30
CA MET A 218 12.82 7.68 23.75
C MET A 218 13.26 6.35 23.16
N ARG A 219 13.86 6.36 21.96
CA ARG A 219 14.59 5.19 21.43
C ARG A 219 16.09 5.40 21.56
N LEU A 220 16.76 4.45 22.18
CA LEU A 220 18.21 4.34 22.26
C LEU A 220 18.69 3.19 21.39
N ARG A 221 19.84 3.38 20.73
CA ARG A 221 20.55 2.34 19.99
C ARG A 221 21.96 2.25 20.56
N PHE A 222 22.32 1.07 21.02
CA PHE A 222 23.67 0.71 21.42
C PHE A 222 24.29 -0.03 20.25
N MET A 223 25.41 0.45 19.74
CA MET A 223 26.08 -0.16 18.61
C MET A 223 27.56 0.15 18.65
N LEU A 224 28.41 -0.88 18.55
CA LEU A 224 29.87 -0.74 18.51
C LEU A 224 30.44 0.03 19.72
N GLY A 225 29.87 -0.18 20.90
CA GLY A 225 30.32 0.49 22.12
C GLY A 225 29.95 1.97 22.20
N GLU A 226 29.00 2.43 21.38
CA GLU A 226 28.46 3.79 21.40
C GLU A 226 26.95 3.76 21.61
N VAL A 227 26.41 4.82 22.22
CA VAL A 227 24.96 4.97 22.41
C VAL A 227 24.45 6.17 21.63
N PHE A 228 23.34 5.96 20.92
CA PHE A 228 22.68 6.94 20.09
C PHE A 228 21.23 7.13 20.53
N LYS A 229 20.75 8.37 20.48
CA LYS A 229 19.34 8.72 20.65
C LYS A 229 18.71 9.00 19.29
N LEU A 230 17.53 8.45 19.05
CA LEU A 230 16.73 8.83 17.89
C LEU A 230 16.21 10.26 18.08
N LYS A 231 16.64 11.19 17.22
CA LYS A 231 16.25 12.61 17.30
C LYS A 231 15.09 12.95 16.38
N SER A 232 15.08 12.42 15.16
CA SER A 232 14.05 12.72 14.18
C SER A 232 14.02 11.67 13.06
N TYR A 233 12.99 11.79 12.22
CA TYR A 233 12.90 11.08 10.96
C TYR A 233 13.05 12.08 9.81
N GLY A 234 13.84 11.73 8.80
CA GLY A 234 14.03 12.49 7.57
C GLY A 234 13.74 11.64 6.33
N GLU A 235 13.90 12.24 5.16
CA GLU A 235 13.89 11.49 3.90
C GLU A 235 15.20 10.71 3.73
N CYS A 236 15.10 9.48 3.24
CA CYS A 236 16.27 8.69 2.92
C CYS A 236 16.89 9.20 1.61
N TYR A 237 18.21 9.13 1.47
CA TYR A 237 18.88 9.57 0.23
C TYR A 237 18.33 8.88 -1.03
N ASN A 238 17.89 7.62 -0.91
CA ASN A 238 17.32 6.85 -2.00
C ASN A 238 15.78 6.74 -1.92
N SER A 239 15.10 7.57 -1.10
CA SER A 239 13.63 7.57 -1.10
C SER A 239 13.10 8.31 -2.32
N PHE A 240 12.05 7.76 -2.91
CA PHE A 240 11.20 8.43 -3.87
C PHE A 240 9.74 8.07 -3.54
N PRO A 241 9.13 8.75 -2.55
CA PRO A 241 7.83 8.36 -2.00
C PRO A 241 6.71 8.29 -3.03
N ALA A 242 6.81 9.06 -4.12
CA ALA A 242 5.90 8.97 -5.26
C ALA A 242 5.75 7.53 -5.79
N ILE A 243 6.84 6.75 -5.88
CA ILE A 243 6.83 5.38 -6.37
C ILE A 243 5.99 4.48 -5.45
N SER A 244 6.25 4.50 -4.15
CA SER A 244 5.49 3.70 -3.17
C SER A 244 4.02 4.12 -3.13
N SER A 245 3.76 5.42 -3.22
CA SER A 245 2.40 5.95 -3.28
C SER A 245 1.64 5.41 -4.50
N HIS A 246 2.27 5.34 -5.67
CA HIS A 246 1.65 4.79 -6.86
C HIS A 246 1.40 3.30 -6.71
N VAL A 247 2.35 2.52 -6.17
CA VAL A 247 2.17 1.08 -5.95
C VAL A 247 0.97 0.80 -5.05
N THR A 248 0.85 1.47 -3.90
CA THR A 248 -0.29 1.23 -3.00
C THR A 248 -1.60 1.74 -3.56
N ALA A 249 -1.58 2.83 -4.34
CA ALA A 249 -2.78 3.31 -5.00
C ALA A 249 -3.26 2.39 -6.12
N PHE A 250 -2.37 1.84 -6.96
CA PHE A 250 -2.74 0.80 -7.93
C PHE A 250 -3.33 -0.42 -7.23
N ALA A 251 -2.74 -0.85 -6.11
CA ALA A 251 -3.27 -1.97 -5.31
C ALA A 251 -4.69 -1.69 -4.80
N ARG A 252 -4.94 -0.49 -4.23
CA ARG A 252 -6.28 -0.07 -3.79
C ARG A 252 -7.28 0.01 -4.93
N MET A 253 -6.89 0.57 -6.08
CA MET A 253 -7.76 0.68 -7.24
C MET A 253 -8.08 -0.70 -7.85
N TYR A 254 -7.14 -1.64 -7.80
CA TYR A 254 -7.38 -3.01 -8.21
C TYR A 254 -8.39 -3.71 -7.29
N LEU A 255 -8.18 -3.63 -5.96
CA LEU A 255 -9.16 -4.15 -5.00
C LEU A 255 -10.53 -3.50 -5.20
N TRP A 256 -10.59 -2.18 -5.44
CA TRP A 256 -11.85 -1.50 -5.74
C TRP A 256 -12.53 -2.08 -6.99
N SER A 257 -11.79 -2.34 -8.07
CA SER A 257 -12.37 -2.96 -9.26
C SER A 257 -12.94 -4.36 -8.99
N LEU A 258 -12.32 -5.15 -8.11
CA LEU A 258 -12.84 -6.45 -7.68
C LEU A 258 -14.10 -6.30 -6.83
N MET A 259 -14.16 -5.31 -5.95
CA MET A 259 -15.37 -5.01 -5.17
C MET A 259 -16.54 -4.59 -6.07
N GLN A 260 -16.26 -3.77 -7.10
CA GLN A 260 -17.27 -3.38 -8.08
C GLN A 260 -17.77 -4.59 -8.88
N LEU A 261 -16.87 -5.51 -9.24
CA LEU A 261 -17.23 -6.76 -9.91
C LEU A 261 -18.08 -7.66 -9.02
N ALA A 262 -17.70 -7.86 -7.75
CA ALA A 262 -18.49 -8.61 -6.77
C ALA A 262 -19.90 -8.03 -6.59
N GLY A 263 -20.03 -6.71 -6.75
CA GLY A 263 -21.28 -5.98 -6.67
C GLY A 263 -21.59 -5.50 -5.24
N HIS A 264 -22.13 -4.29 -5.15
CA HIS A 264 -22.47 -3.68 -3.88
C HIS A 264 -23.46 -4.55 -3.07
N GLY A 265 -23.16 -4.79 -1.80
CA GLY A 265 -23.95 -5.64 -0.90
C GLY A 265 -23.55 -7.13 -0.89
N ASN A 266 -22.60 -7.54 -1.74
CA ASN A 266 -22.12 -8.92 -1.80
C ASN A 266 -20.73 -9.14 -1.18
N TYR A 267 -20.16 -8.11 -0.57
CA TYR A 267 -18.88 -8.16 0.15
C TYR A 267 -19.05 -7.65 1.58
N PHE A 268 -18.35 -8.28 2.53
CA PHE A 268 -18.54 -8.02 3.97
C PHE A 268 -17.28 -7.49 4.67
N TYR A 269 -16.11 -7.88 4.18
CA TYR A 269 -14.82 -7.49 4.76
C TYR A 269 -13.72 -7.50 3.70
N CYS A 270 -12.77 -6.58 3.82
CA CYS A 270 -11.51 -6.66 3.08
C CYS A 270 -10.29 -6.30 3.96
N ASP A 271 -9.14 -6.92 3.68
CA ASP A 271 -7.84 -6.53 4.22
C ASP A 271 -6.78 -6.61 3.12
N THR A 272 -6.40 -5.44 2.59
CA THR A 272 -5.36 -5.19 1.59
C THR A 272 -5.57 -5.89 0.24
N ASP A 273 -5.45 -7.21 0.21
CA ASP A 273 -5.53 -8.10 -0.94
C ASP A 273 -6.62 -9.18 -0.79
N SER A 274 -7.27 -9.25 0.37
CA SER A 274 -8.35 -10.19 0.65
C SER A 274 -9.74 -9.57 0.60
N LEU A 275 -10.73 -10.36 0.19
CA LEU A 275 -12.14 -10.00 0.11
C LEU A 275 -13.00 -11.17 0.60
N ILE A 276 -13.97 -10.91 1.47
CA ILE A 276 -14.97 -11.89 1.91
C ILE A 276 -16.32 -11.57 1.28
N VAL A 277 -16.90 -12.53 0.56
CA VAL A 277 -18.13 -12.37 -0.22
C VAL A 277 -19.17 -13.46 0.07
N ASN A 278 -20.42 -13.23 -0.34
CA ASN A 278 -21.48 -14.26 -0.39
C ASN A 278 -21.46 -15.03 -1.73
N ASP A 279 -22.41 -15.94 -1.93
CA ASP A 279 -22.57 -16.73 -3.17
C ASP A 279 -22.66 -15.85 -4.42
N LYS A 280 -23.50 -14.81 -4.39
CA LYS A 280 -23.65 -13.90 -5.55
C LYS A 280 -22.35 -13.15 -5.87
N GLY A 281 -21.61 -12.72 -4.85
CA GLY A 281 -20.31 -12.09 -5.03
C GLY A 281 -19.28 -13.06 -5.61
N MET A 282 -19.30 -14.32 -5.16
CA MET A 282 -18.45 -15.39 -5.69
C MET A 282 -18.77 -15.66 -7.17
N ASP A 283 -20.05 -15.79 -7.52
CA ASP A 283 -20.50 -16.01 -8.90
C ASP A 283 -20.02 -14.89 -9.83
N ASN A 284 -20.14 -13.62 -9.40
CA ASN A 284 -19.69 -12.47 -10.17
C ASN A 284 -18.16 -12.43 -10.37
N LEU A 285 -17.39 -13.03 -9.46
CA LEU A 285 -15.92 -13.04 -9.49
C LEU A 285 -15.34 -14.25 -10.24
N THR A 286 -16.16 -15.18 -10.71
CA THR A 286 -15.71 -16.45 -11.34
C THR A 286 -14.65 -16.27 -12.43
N GLU A 287 -14.79 -15.25 -13.28
CA GLU A 287 -13.85 -15.01 -14.40
C GLU A 287 -12.44 -14.54 -13.95
N VAL A 288 -12.32 -14.08 -12.71
CA VAL A 288 -11.07 -13.57 -12.13
C VAL A 288 -10.54 -14.46 -11.00
N ILE A 289 -11.06 -15.69 -10.87
CA ILE A 289 -10.60 -16.68 -9.90
C ILE A 289 -9.63 -17.67 -10.56
N ASP A 290 -8.45 -17.84 -9.96
CA ASP A 290 -7.43 -18.83 -10.33
C ASP A 290 -6.43 -18.98 -9.17
N ASP A 291 -6.11 -20.22 -8.79
CA ASP A 291 -5.26 -20.50 -7.62
C ASP A 291 -3.80 -20.09 -7.77
N THR A 292 -3.33 -19.87 -9.00
CA THR A 292 -1.91 -19.70 -9.30
C THR A 292 -1.60 -18.47 -10.12
N LYS A 293 -2.56 -17.95 -10.89
CA LYS A 293 -2.33 -16.85 -11.82
C LYS A 293 -2.11 -15.54 -11.07
N LEU A 294 -1.01 -14.86 -11.39
CA LEU A 294 -0.64 -13.57 -10.80
C LEU A 294 -1.76 -12.53 -10.95
N GLY A 295 -2.20 -11.96 -9.84
CA GLY A 295 -3.28 -10.97 -9.79
C GLY A 295 -4.69 -11.55 -9.73
N TYR A 296 -4.89 -12.85 -9.96
CA TYR A 296 -6.20 -13.47 -9.84
C TYR A 296 -6.55 -13.75 -8.37
N LEU A 297 -7.83 -13.88 -8.08
CA LEU A 297 -8.33 -14.27 -6.77
C LEU A 297 -8.13 -15.77 -6.57
N LYS A 298 -7.40 -16.12 -5.53
CA LYS A 298 -7.32 -17.48 -5.01
C LYS A 298 -8.48 -17.70 -4.04
N HIS A 299 -9.17 -18.83 -4.18
CA HIS A 299 -10.12 -19.25 -3.18
C HIS A 299 -9.38 -19.85 -1.98
N GLU A 300 -9.40 -19.17 -0.84
CA GLU A 300 -8.72 -19.64 0.37
C GLU A 300 -9.61 -20.58 1.19
N GLU A 301 -10.89 -20.26 1.33
CA GLU A 301 -11.80 -20.93 2.25
C GLU A 301 -13.27 -20.65 1.91
N THR A 302 -14.09 -21.70 1.95
CA THR A 302 -15.55 -21.59 2.15
C THR A 302 -15.84 -21.77 3.64
N THR A 303 -16.60 -20.84 4.22
CA THR A 303 -16.99 -20.85 5.64
C THR A 303 -18.50 -20.62 5.75
N HIS A 304 -19.14 -21.28 6.71
CA HIS A 304 -20.57 -21.16 7.02
C HIS A 304 -20.82 -20.32 8.27
N LYS A 305 -19.76 -20.03 9.04
CA LYS A 305 -19.75 -19.01 10.09
C LYS A 305 -18.92 -17.81 9.67
N LEU A 306 -19.48 -16.61 9.81
CA LEU A 306 -18.76 -15.35 9.72
C LEU A 306 -19.29 -14.40 10.79
N ILE A 307 -18.41 -13.95 11.70
CA ILE A 307 -18.73 -12.89 12.66
C ILE A 307 -17.63 -11.83 12.58
N ILE A 308 -18.00 -10.61 12.22
CA ILE A 308 -17.06 -9.49 12.10
C ILE A 308 -17.25 -8.55 13.29
N HIS A 309 -16.28 -8.50 14.19
CA HIS A 309 -16.32 -7.58 15.34
C HIS A 309 -15.68 -6.23 15.01
N GLY A 310 -14.68 -6.24 14.13
CA GLY A 310 -13.98 -5.03 13.70
C GLY A 310 -12.82 -5.30 12.76
N LEU A 311 -12.01 -4.26 12.56
CA LEU A 311 -10.82 -4.36 11.70
C LEU A 311 -9.83 -5.36 12.27
N LYS A 312 -9.51 -6.40 11.50
CA LYS A 312 -8.63 -7.50 11.91
C LYS A 312 -9.10 -8.21 13.19
N ASP A 313 -10.42 -8.19 13.42
CA ASP A 313 -11.11 -8.85 14.51
C ASP A 313 -12.37 -9.54 13.96
N TYR A 314 -12.24 -10.82 13.63
CA TYR A 314 -13.34 -11.62 13.05
C TYR A 314 -13.15 -13.12 13.29
N GLU A 315 -14.26 -13.84 13.19
CA GLU A 315 -14.34 -15.29 13.32
C GLU A 315 -14.83 -15.93 12.01
N ARG A 316 -14.16 -17.01 11.62
CA ARG A 316 -14.57 -17.98 10.58
C ARG A 316 -14.53 -19.39 11.15
N ASP A 317 -15.04 -20.37 10.42
CA ASP A 317 -15.04 -21.77 10.85
C ASP A 317 -13.63 -22.28 11.17
N SER A 318 -12.64 -21.96 10.32
CA SER A 318 -11.26 -22.44 10.52
C SER A 318 -10.44 -21.65 11.53
N LYS A 319 -10.78 -20.38 11.80
CA LYS A 319 -9.93 -19.48 12.59
C LYS A 319 -10.65 -18.28 13.19
N THR A 320 -10.15 -17.88 14.34
CA THR A 320 -10.39 -16.57 14.95
C THR A 320 -9.18 -15.67 14.68
N VAL A 321 -9.40 -14.50 14.10
CA VAL A 321 -8.35 -13.50 13.86
C VAL A 321 -8.58 -12.35 14.82
N ILE A 322 -7.62 -12.12 15.72
CA ILE A 322 -7.59 -10.95 16.58
C ILE A 322 -6.20 -10.33 16.50
N LYS A 323 -6.08 -9.15 15.89
CA LYS A 323 -4.81 -8.42 15.77
C LYS A 323 -4.99 -6.98 16.23
N GLY A 324 -4.04 -6.50 17.04
CA GLY A 324 -4.02 -5.10 17.48
C GLY A 324 -4.83 -4.81 18.75
N ILE A 325 -5.03 -5.80 19.63
CA ILE A 325 -5.46 -5.53 21.01
C ILE A 325 -4.39 -4.63 21.64
N HIS A 326 -4.73 -3.38 21.92
CA HIS A 326 -4.01 -2.63 22.94
C HIS A 326 -4.31 -3.35 24.26
N LEU A 327 -3.32 -4.04 24.82
CA LEU A 327 -3.34 -4.35 26.25
C LEU A 327 -3.38 -2.99 26.95
N SER A 328 -4.57 -2.63 27.42
CA SER A 328 -4.84 -1.43 28.20
C SER A 328 -4.07 -1.43 29.50
#